data_AF-A0A2W4M3F2-F1
#
_entry.id   AF-A0A2W4M3F2-F1
#
_cell.length_a   1.000
_cell.length_b   1.000
_cell.length_c   1.000
_cell.angle_alpha   90.00
_cell.angle_beta   90.00
_cell.angle_gamma   90.00
#
_symmetry.space_group_name_H-M   'P 1'
#
loop_
_entity.id
_entity.type
_entity.pdbx_description
1 polymer ?
#
loop_
_entity_poly.entity_id
_entity_poly.type
_entity_poly.pdbx_seq_one_letter_code
_entity_poly.pdbx_strand_id
1 'polypeptide(L)'
;GEKVRDGGQIRLKAPNSPGPPPGPDARKGPGQEMGHAGWGIGDGPNHLVYPQWLVPLEPTRWASLHGRGYEVRGTAAEQQQLDLDPWERTPPRITPNDEAFDPLIGQLWEIYDRSKVEPDALKRHQLVWDMIKIHVQYGPFVQGSVANFERVFIVKNGLMNVPRKEDLALGGFTDPWIHPTPAVYDPETWYWDDPSAHT
;
A
#
# COMPACT_ATOMS: atom_id res chain seq x y z
N GLY A 1 -20.98 -10.56 -2.09
CA GLY A 1 -20.58 -9.66 -1.00
C GLY A 1 -21.32 -8.34 -1.13
N GLU A 2 -21.38 -7.55 -0.06
CA GLU A 2 -22.08 -6.26 0.00
C GLU A 2 -21.73 -5.32 -1.17
N LYS A 3 -20.45 -5.23 -1.54
CA LYS A 3 -19.99 -4.45 -2.72
C LYS A 3 -20.60 -4.89 -4.06
N VAL A 4 -20.90 -6.17 -4.25
CA VAL A 4 -21.54 -6.68 -5.49
C VAL A 4 -23.01 -6.29 -5.55
N ARG A 5 -23.69 -6.33 -4.39
CA ARG A 5 -25.10 -5.92 -4.27
C ARG A 5 -25.24 -4.43 -4.53
N ASP A 6 -24.38 -3.62 -3.93
CA ASP A 6 -24.46 -2.16 -4.01
C ASP A 6 -24.00 -1.67 -5.40
N GLY A 7 -22.97 -2.28 -5.99
CA GLY A 7 -22.58 -2.03 -7.39
C GLY A 7 -23.70 -2.33 -8.39
N GLY A 8 -24.54 -3.33 -8.10
CA GLY A 8 -25.73 -3.64 -8.90
C GLY A 8 -26.74 -2.49 -8.99
N GLN A 9 -26.84 -1.64 -7.95
CA GLN A 9 -27.72 -0.47 -7.94
C GLN A 9 -27.29 0.59 -8.97
N ILE A 10 -25.99 0.67 -9.26
CA ILE A 10 -25.43 1.58 -10.28
C ILE A 10 -25.10 0.85 -11.59
N ARG A 11 -25.69 -0.34 -11.81
CA ARG A 11 -25.51 -1.19 -13.01
C ARG A 11 -24.07 -1.69 -13.24
N LEU A 12 -23.22 -1.66 -12.22
CA LEU A 12 -21.90 -2.29 -12.27
C LEU A 12 -22.05 -3.81 -12.09
N LYS A 13 -21.59 -4.60 -13.06
CA LYS A 13 -21.56 -6.06 -12.98
C LYS A 13 -20.16 -6.52 -12.54
N ALA A 14 -20.00 -6.83 -11.25
CA ALA A 14 -18.76 -7.35 -10.69
C ALA A 14 -19.00 -8.75 -10.08
N PRO A 15 -19.05 -9.82 -10.90
CA PRO A 15 -19.25 -11.17 -10.38
C PRO A 15 -18.05 -11.60 -9.54
N ASN A 16 -18.31 -12.25 -8.41
CA ASN A 16 -17.26 -12.89 -7.63
C ASN A 16 -16.62 -14.01 -8.46
N SER A 17 -15.29 -14.06 -8.53
CA SER A 17 -14.59 -15.21 -9.10
C SER A 17 -14.83 -16.45 -8.22
N PRO A 18 -15.44 -17.53 -8.75
CA PRO A 18 -15.65 -18.75 -8.00
C PRO A 18 -14.36 -19.58 -7.98
N GLY A 19 -13.75 -19.73 -6.80
CA GLY A 19 -12.62 -20.65 -6.58
C GLY A 19 -11.53 -20.07 -5.67
N PRO A 20 -10.85 -20.91 -4.86
CA PRO A 20 -9.65 -20.47 -4.17
C PRO A 20 -8.61 -20.06 -5.21
N PRO A 21 -7.98 -18.88 -5.08
CA PRO A 21 -6.96 -18.47 -6.03
C PRO A 21 -5.77 -19.46 -5.92
N PRO A 22 -5.10 -19.83 -7.02
CA PRO A 22 -3.90 -20.67 -6.99
C PRO A 22 -2.70 -20.03 -6.25
N GLY A 23 -2.89 -18.81 -5.75
CA GLY A 23 -2.02 -17.98 -4.95
C GLY A 23 -2.53 -16.53 -5.02
N PRO A 24 -2.25 -15.67 -4.02
CA PRO A 24 -2.77 -14.30 -3.95
C PRO A 24 -2.48 -13.43 -5.19
N ASP A 25 -1.45 -13.76 -5.97
CA ASP A 25 -0.98 -12.96 -7.11
C ASP A 25 -1.04 -13.67 -8.47
N ALA A 26 -1.52 -14.91 -8.52
CA ALA A 26 -1.45 -15.77 -9.71
C ALA A 26 -2.20 -15.21 -10.93
N ARG A 27 -3.24 -14.40 -10.71
CA ARG A 27 -4.02 -13.73 -11.77
C ARG A 27 -3.69 -12.23 -11.92
N LYS A 28 -3.17 -11.59 -10.87
CA LYS A 28 -2.81 -10.16 -10.88
C LYS A 28 -1.53 -9.90 -11.68
N GLY A 29 -0.49 -10.68 -11.39
CA GLY A 29 0.80 -10.58 -12.08
C GLY A 29 0.69 -10.60 -13.61
N PRO A 30 -0.10 -11.50 -14.22
CA PRO A 30 -0.33 -11.51 -15.67
C PRO A 30 -1.44 -10.55 -16.15
N GLY A 31 -2.02 -9.69 -15.31
CA GLY A 31 -3.07 -8.75 -15.70
C GLY A 31 -4.44 -9.37 -16.00
N GLN A 32 -4.71 -10.57 -15.46
CA GLN A 32 -5.95 -11.31 -15.70
C GLN A 32 -7.06 -10.99 -14.69
N GLU A 33 -6.78 -10.12 -13.72
CA GLU A 33 -7.73 -9.67 -12.70
C GLU A 33 -7.95 -8.16 -12.81
N MET A 34 -9.21 -7.74 -13.00
CA MET A 34 -9.59 -6.33 -13.15
C MET A 34 -9.70 -5.58 -11.81
N GLY A 35 -9.84 -6.31 -10.70
CA GLY A 35 -10.00 -5.72 -9.38
C GLY A 35 -9.96 -6.80 -8.30
N HIS A 36 -9.38 -6.45 -7.16
CA HIS A 36 -9.19 -7.35 -6.04
C HIS A 36 -9.66 -6.69 -4.75
N ALA A 37 -10.38 -7.46 -3.93
CA ALA A 37 -10.77 -7.06 -2.59
C ALA A 37 -9.96 -7.87 -1.57
N GLY A 38 -8.86 -7.30 -1.10
CA GLY A 38 -8.04 -7.89 -0.05
C GLY A 38 -6.81 -7.03 0.21
N TRP A 39 -6.30 -7.15 1.44
CA TRP A 39 -5.26 -6.30 2.03
C TRP A 39 -5.76 -4.88 2.40
N GLY A 40 -5.48 -4.45 3.63
CA GLY A 40 -5.74 -3.09 4.10
C GLY A 40 -4.59 -2.14 3.75
N ILE A 41 -4.86 -0.83 3.72
CA ILE A 41 -3.81 0.19 3.61
C ILE A 41 -3.43 0.62 5.02
N GLY A 42 -2.20 0.34 5.44
CA GLY A 42 -1.74 0.56 6.82
C GLY A 42 -0.59 1.57 6.97
N ASP A 43 0.10 1.94 5.90
CA ASP A 43 1.41 2.61 5.97
C ASP A 43 1.36 4.13 6.27
N GLY A 44 0.32 4.55 6.99
CA GLY A 44 0.01 5.95 7.36
C GLY A 44 1.14 6.74 8.04
N PRO A 45 1.98 6.15 8.92
CA PRO A 45 3.07 6.88 9.55
C PRO A 45 4.17 7.31 8.58
N ASN A 46 4.41 6.51 7.53
CA ASN A 46 5.41 6.81 6.51
C ASN A 46 5.11 6.06 5.20
N HIS A 47 4.48 6.78 4.27
CA HIS A 47 4.06 6.24 2.99
C HIS A 47 5.20 5.88 2.03
N LEU A 48 6.46 6.23 2.33
CA LEU A 48 7.62 5.91 1.47
C LEU A 48 8.35 4.62 1.88
N VAL A 49 8.10 4.08 3.07
CA VAL A 49 8.68 2.79 3.47
C VAL A 49 8.03 1.64 2.68
N TYR A 50 6.73 1.76 2.42
CA TYR A 50 5.96 0.80 1.63
C TYR A 50 4.99 1.54 0.67
N PRO A 51 5.53 2.17 -0.39
CA PRO A 51 4.80 3.09 -1.26
C PRO A 51 3.91 2.40 -2.30
N GLN A 52 3.89 1.08 -2.38
CA GLN A 52 3.25 0.31 -3.45
C GLN A 52 1.73 0.53 -3.55
N TRP A 53 1.10 0.98 -2.46
CA TRP A 53 -0.32 1.36 -2.47
C TRP A 53 -0.55 2.73 -3.12
N LEU A 54 0.43 3.63 -3.07
CA LEU A 54 0.40 4.98 -3.61
C LEU A 54 1.02 5.06 -5.02
N VAL A 55 2.01 4.22 -5.32
CA VAL A 55 2.75 4.23 -6.58
C VAL A 55 2.85 2.79 -7.10
N PRO A 56 2.47 2.51 -8.36
CA PRO A 56 2.65 1.18 -8.95
C PRO A 56 4.13 0.90 -9.19
N LEU A 57 4.75 0.10 -8.32
CA LEU A 57 6.20 -0.21 -8.38
C LEU A 57 6.48 -1.71 -8.50
N GLU A 58 5.45 -2.55 -8.35
CA GLU A 58 5.50 -4.01 -8.32
C GLU A 58 4.10 -4.58 -8.65
N PRO A 59 3.96 -5.86 -9.02
CA PRO A 59 2.74 -6.38 -9.65
C PRO A 59 1.57 -6.66 -8.70
N THR A 60 1.76 -6.70 -7.38
CA THR A 60 0.74 -7.27 -6.46
C THR A 60 -0.34 -6.27 -6.04
N ARG A 61 -0.20 -4.98 -6.41
CA ARG A 61 -1.13 -3.89 -6.08
C ARG A 61 -1.97 -3.47 -7.31
N TRP A 62 -2.37 -2.21 -7.37
CA TRP A 62 -3.11 -1.67 -8.51
C TRP A 62 -2.15 -1.39 -9.67
N ALA A 63 -2.68 -1.37 -10.90
CA ALA A 63 -1.90 -1.19 -12.13
C ALA A 63 -0.68 -2.15 -12.23
N SER A 64 -0.92 -3.45 -12.06
CA SER A 64 0.11 -4.49 -11.98
C SER A 64 1.11 -4.47 -13.15
N LEU A 65 0.65 -4.24 -14.38
CA LEU A 65 1.51 -4.21 -15.57
C LEU A 65 2.42 -2.98 -15.59
N HIS A 66 1.95 -1.83 -15.11
CA HIS A 66 2.81 -0.67 -14.90
C HIS A 66 3.82 -0.96 -13.78
N GLY A 67 3.38 -1.56 -12.66
CA GLY A 67 4.29 -2.01 -11.60
C GLY A 67 5.43 -2.90 -12.12
N ARG A 68 5.11 -3.89 -12.97
CA ARG A 68 6.12 -4.70 -13.70
C ARG A 68 7.02 -3.86 -14.60
N GLY A 69 6.45 -2.87 -15.29
CA GLY A 69 7.21 -1.92 -16.08
C GLY A 69 8.22 -1.15 -15.24
N TYR A 70 7.83 -0.71 -14.05
CA TYR A 70 8.74 -0.06 -13.11
C TYR A 70 9.86 -1.00 -12.63
N GLU A 71 9.53 -2.26 -12.27
CA GLU A 71 10.52 -3.26 -11.81
C GLU A 71 11.66 -3.49 -12.81
N VAL A 72 11.38 -3.42 -14.11
CA VAL A 72 12.40 -3.67 -15.14
C VAL A 72 13.23 -2.43 -15.51
N ARG A 73 12.86 -1.22 -15.05
CA ARG A 73 13.55 0.03 -15.42
C ARG A 73 15.04 -0.03 -15.08
N GLY A 74 15.87 0.35 -16.04
CA GLY A 74 17.33 0.32 -15.91
C GLY A 74 17.95 -1.08 -15.95
N THR A 75 17.16 -2.12 -16.23
CA THR A 75 17.66 -3.49 -16.42
C THR A 75 17.67 -3.86 -17.90
N ALA A 76 18.38 -4.94 -18.26
CA ALA A 76 18.37 -5.45 -19.63
C ALA A 76 16.96 -5.85 -20.12
N ALA A 77 16.06 -6.25 -19.20
CA ALA A 77 14.70 -6.66 -19.54
C ALA A 77 13.82 -5.49 -20.01
N GLU A 78 14.17 -4.24 -19.67
CA GLU A 78 13.46 -3.05 -20.15
C GLU A 78 13.45 -2.96 -21.67
N GLN A 79 14.52 -3.41 -22.33
CA GLN A 79 14.72 -3.27 -23.78
C GLN A 79 14.35 -4.52 -24.57
N GLN A 80 13.81 -5.55 -23.91
CA GLN A 80 13.42 -6.80 -24.55
C GLN A 80 11.95 -6.76 -24.97
N GLN A 81 11.60 -7.48 -26.04
CA GLN A 81 10.21 -7.71 -26.45
C GLN A 81 9.40 -6.41 -26.68
N LEU A 82 10.07 -5.33 -27.10
CA LEU A 82 9.44 -4.03 -27.36
C LEU A 82 8.53 -4.07 -28.59
N ASP A 83 8.75 -5.04 -29.48
CA ASP A 83 7.95 -5.35 -30.66
C ASP A 83 6.69 -6.18 -30.33
N LEU A 84 6.59 -6.73 -29.12
CA LEU A 84 5.42 -7.46 -28.66
C LEU A 84 4.43 -6.53 -27.94
N ASP A 85 3.16 -6.89 -28.02
CA ASP A 85 2.10 -6.30 -27.21
C ASP A 85 2.46 -6.40 -25.71
N PRO A 86 2.26 -5.35 -24.89
CA PRO A 86 2.61 -5.34 -23.47
C PRO A 86 2.10 -6.54 -22.66
N TRP A 87 0.94 -7.12 -23.03
CA TRP A 87 0.34 -8.29 -22.38
C TRP A 87 0.98 -9.62 -22.81
N GLU A 88 1.65 -9.67 -23.97
CA GLU A 88 2.30 -10.88 -24.50
C GLU A 88 3.78 -11.00 -24.11
N ARG A 89 4.33 -9.96 -23.47
CA ARG A 89 5.72 -9.97 -22.98
C ARG A 89 5.92 -10.99 -21.85
N THR A 90 7.18 -11.34 -21.58
CA THR A 90 7.55 -12.28 -20.51
C THR A 90 8.54 -11.62 -19.54
N PRO A 91 8.10 -11.12 -18.36
CA PRO A 91 6.71 -11.02 -17.91
C PRO A 91 5.92 -9.91 -18.62
N PRO A 92 4.56 -9.98 -18.61
CA PRO A 92 3.70 -8.89 -19.10
C PRO A 92 4.00 -7.58 -18.39
N ARG A 93 4.15 -6.49 -19.13
CA ARG A 93 4.58 -5.19 -18.59
C ARG A 93 4.26 -4.04 -19.54
N ILE A 94 3.85 -2.92 -18.97
CA ILE A 94 3.66 -1.63 -19.65
C ILE A 94 4.75 -0.67 -19.17
N THR A 95 5.47 -0.10 -20.12
CA THR A 95 6.59 0.84 -19.96
C THR A 95 6.22 2.21 -20.55
N PRO A 96 6.98 3.29 -20.27
CA PRO A 96 6.65 4.62 -20.78
C PRO A 96 6.60 4.78 -22.31
N ASN A 97 7.16 3.82 -23.05
CA ASN A 97 7.16 3.84 -24.51
C ASN A 97 5.93 3.18 -25.13
N ASP A 98 5.08 2.56 -24.32
CA ASP A 98 3.88 1.86 -24.78
C ASP A 98 2.69 2.82 -24.88
N GLU A 99 1.84 2.65 -25.91
CA GLU A 99 0.61 3.43 -26.07
C GLU A 99 -0.34 3.27 -24.87
N ALA A 100 -0.33 2.10 -24.23
CA ALA A 100 -1.13 1.80 -23.04
C ALA A 100 -0.57 2.43 -21.74
N PHE A 101 0.55 3.16 -21.80
CA PHE A 101 1.12 3.81 -20.62
C PHE A 101 0.24 4.96 -20.13
N ASP A 102 -0.06 4.97 -18.83
CA ASP A 102 -0.87 6.03 -18.23
C ASP A 102 0.06 7.19 -17.80
N PRO A 103 -0.10 8.40 -18.35
CA PRO A 103 0.73 9.53 -17.99
C PRO A 103 0.62 9.94 -16.52
N LEU A 104 -0.50 9.66 -15.83
CA LEU A 104 -0.65 9.93 -14.40
C LEU A 104 0.22 8.98 -13.57
N ILE A 105 0.37 7.73 -13.99
CA ILE A 105 1.32 6.79 -13.38
C ILE A 105 2.76 7.27 -13.64
N GLY A 106 3.04 7.80 -14.82
CA GLY A 106 4.32 8.46 -15.13
C GLY A 106 4.65 9.61 -14.16
N GLN A 107 3.67 10.47 -13.86
CA GLN A 107 3.85 11.53 -12.86
C GLN A 107 4.11 10.98 -11.45
N LEU A 108 3.38 9.94 -11.03
CA LEU A 108 3.63 9.28 -9.74
C LEU A 108 5.05 8.70 -9.65
N TRP A 109 5.54 8.07 -10.74
CA TRP A 109 6.91 7.56 -10.81
C TRP A 109 7.94 8.66 -10.71
N GLU A 110 7.75 9.80 -11.40
CA GLU A 110 8.67 10.92 -11.34
C GLU A 110 8.77 11.51 -9.91
N ILE A 111 7.62 11.71 -9.25
CA ILE A 111 7.59 12.23 -7.88
C ILE A 111 8.25 11.23 -6.92
N TYR A 112 7.98 9.93 -7.09
CA TYR A 112 8.62 8.88 -6.31
C TYR A 112 10.14 8.84 -6.53
N ASP A 113 10.59 8.94 -7.78
CA ASP A 113 12.01 8.99 -8.15
C ASP A 113 12.73 10.14 -7.46
N ARG A 114 12.12 11.34 -7.44
CA ARG A 114 12.62 12.51 -6.71
C ARG A 114 12.65 12.27 -5.20
N SER A 115 11.65 11.58 -4.65
CA SER A 115 11.56 11.35 -3.20
C SER A 115 12.69 10.49 -2.63
N LYS A 116 13.26 9.59 -3.45
CA LYS A 116 14.37 8.69 -3.06
C LYS A 116 15.67 9.43 -2.76
N VAL A 117 15.88 10.58 -3.39
CA VAL A 117 17.13 11.35 -3.31
C VAL A 117 16.96 12.70 -2.61
N GLU A 118 15.75 13.04 -2.14
CA GLU A 118 15.48 14.27 -1.40
C GLU A 118 15.89 14.11 0.07
N PRO A 119 16.96 14.80 0.53
CA PRO A 119 17.43 14.70 1.91
C PRO A 119 16.52 15.45 2.90
N ASP A 120 15.86 16.53 2.48
CA ASP A 120 15.03 17.34 3.35
C ASP A 120 13.70 16.64 3.64
N ALA A 121 13.42 16.41 4.93
CA ALA A 121 12.23 15.68 5.36
C ALA A 121 10.91 16.38 4.98
N LEU A 122 10.85 17.71 5.10
CA LEU A 122 9.63 18.47 4.78
C LEU A 122 9.38 18.51 3.27
N LYS A 123 10.43 18.67 2.46
CA LYS A 123 10.31 18.56 1.00
C LYS A 123 9.90 17.16 0.58
N ARG A 124 10.48 16.12 1.20
CA ARG A 124 10.09 14.73 0.92
C ARG A 124 8.62 14.47 1.31
N HIS A 125 8.14 15.05 2.40
CA HIS A 125 6.71 15.02 2.74
C HIS A 125 5.86 15.77 1.70
N GLN A 126 6.31 16.92 1.21
CA GLN A 126 5.60 17.64 0.14
C GLN A 126 5.44 16.78 -1.13
N LEU A 127 6.46 16.01 -1.50
CA LEU A 127 6.39 15.06 -2.62
C LEU A 127 5.32 13.98 -2.39
N VAL A 128 5.25 13.41 -1.17
CA VAL A 128 4.19 12.45 -0.81
C VAL A 128 2.80 13.09 -0.93
N TRP A 129 2.66 14.34 -0.49
CA TRP A 129 1.39 15.07 -0.63
C TRP A 129 1.02 15.29 -2.10
N ASP A 130 1.99 15.55 -2.96
CA ASP A 130 1.74 15.71 -4.40
C ASP A 130 1.29 14.39 -5.05
N MET A 131 1.85 13.25 -4.63
CA MET A 131 1.32 11.93 -5.03
C MET A 131 -0.12 11.73 -4.55
N ILE A 132 -0.43 12.08 -3.30
CA ILE A 132 -1.79 11.96 -2.74
C ILE A 132 -2.78 12.84 -3.52
N LYS A 133 -2.39 14.06 -3.92
CA LYS A 133 -3.25 14.95 -4.73
C LYS A 133 -3.64 14.28 -6.05
N ILE A 134 -2.73 13.57 -6.71
CA ILE A 134 -3.05 12.82 -7.94
C ILE A 134 -4.14 11.78 -7.67
N HIS A 135 -4.02 11.00 -6.58
CA HIS A 135 -5.04 10.01 -6.19
C HIS A 135 -6.40 10.65 -5.90
N VAL A 136 -6.43 11.80 -5.22
CA VAL A 136 -7.67 12.51 -4.88
C VAL A 136 -8.32 13.12 -6.11
N GLN A 137 -7.54 13.68 -7.04
CA GLN A 137 -8.06 14.41 -8.19
C GLN A 137 -8.48 13.50 -9.35
N TYR A 138 -7.73 12.43 -9.60
CA TYR A 138 -7.91 11.60 -10.79
C TYR A 138 -8.27 10.14 -10.50
N GLY A 139 -8.27 9.73 -9.23
CA GLY A 139 -8.69 8.40 -8.81
C GLY A 139 -10.22 8.17 -8.93
N PRO A 140 -10.74 7.05 -8.39
CA PRO A 140 -10.06 6.16 -7.45
C PRO A 140 -9.24 5.05 -8.14
N PHE A 141 -7.93 5.06 -7.93
CA PHE A 141 -7.05 3.93 -8.29
C PHE A 141 -7.15 2.78 -7.28
N VAL A 142 -7.49 3.10 -6.03
CA VAL A 142 -7.75 2.17 -4.92
C VAL A 142 -8.96 2.65 -4.13
N GLN A 143 -9.77 1.73 -3.59
CA GLN A 143 -10.99 2.06 -2.84
C GLN A 143 -11.07 1.32 -1.49
N GLY A 144 -11.05 2.10 -0.40
CA GLY A 144 -11.33 1.61 0.95
C GLY A 144 -12.83 1.57 1.27
N SER A 145 -13.22 0.74 2.25
CA SER A 145 -14.60 0.69 2.77
C SER A 145 -14.71 1.17 4.21
N VAL A 146 -13.71 0.89 5.04
CA VAL A 146 -13.61 1.32 6.44
C VAL A 146 -12.15 1.62 6.75
N ALA A 147 -11.89 2.46 7.75
CA ALA A 147 -10.56 2.82 8.23
C ALA A 147 -10.58 3.03 9.75
N ASN A 148 -9.40 3.03 10.39
CA ASN A 148 -9.21 3.34 11.81
C ASN A 148 -10.09 2.49 12.76
N PHE A 149 -10.18 1.19 12.46
CA PHE A 149 -10.90 0.28 13.34
C PHE A 149 -10.10 0.06 14.63
N GLU A 150 -10.80 -0.06 15.75
CA GLU A 150 -10.15 -0.18 17.06
C GLU A 150 -9.43 -1.54 17.20
N ARG A 151 -8.20 -1.49 17.72
CA ARG A 151 -7.44 -2.68 18.11
C ARG A 151 -7.33 -2.72 19.63
N VAL A 152 -7.67 -3.87 20.22
CA VAL A 152 -7.57 -4.08 21.66
C VAL A 152 -6.12 -4.28 22.04
N PHE A 153 -5.62 -3.44 22.94
CA PHE A 153 -4.31 -3.57 23.56
C PHE A 153 -4.50 -4.01 25.03
N ILE A 154 -3.93 -5.15 25.41
CA ILE A 154 -4.13 -5.74 26.73
C ILE A 154 -2.93 -5.44 27.61
N VAL A 155 -3.17 -4.82 28.77
CA VAL A 155 -2.15 -4.46 29.76
C VAL A 155 -2.54 -5.06 31.10
N LYS A 156 -1.57 -5.65 31.80
CA LYS A 156 -1.81 -6.20 33.14
C LYS A 156 -1.92 -5.05 34.15
N ASN A 157 -2.85 -5.16 35.09
CA ASN A 157 -2.94 -4.23 36.21
C ASN A 157 -1.59 -4.17 36.96
N GLY A 158 -1.13 -2.97 37.28
CA GLY A 158 0.18 -2.71 37.90
C GLY A 158 1.33 -2.49 36.93
N LEU A 159 1.17 -2.80 35.63
CA LEU A 159 2.17 -2.43 34.62
C LEU A 159 1.98 -0.97 34.22
N MET A 160 2.98 -0.17 34.54
CA MET A 160 3.00 1.28 34.38
C MET A 160 3.77 1.70 33.12
N ASN A 161 3.56 2.95 32.73
CA ASN A 161 4.21 3.61 31.59
C ASN A 161 3.91 3.01 30.20
N VAL A 162 2.91 2.13 30.11
CA VAL A 162 2.34 1.70 28.84
C VAL A 162 1.41 2.82 28.33
N PRO A 163 1.61 3.38 27.13
CA PRO A 163 0.80 4.49 26.65
C PRO A 163 -0.65 4.05 26.41
N ARG A 164 -1.57 4.94 26.76
CA ARG A 164 -3.01 4.80 26.50
C ARG A 164 -3.36 5.51 25.18
N LYS A 165 -4.57 5.25 24.69
CA LYS A 165 -5.11 5.90 23.48
C LYS A 165 -5.00 7.43 23.57
N GLU A 166 -5.24 7.99 24.76
CA GLU A 166 -5.23 9.44 25.00
C GLU A 166 -3.81 10.03 25.02
N ASP A 167 -2.79 9.20 25.27
CA ASP A 167 -1.38 9.61 25.28
C ASP A 167 -0.78 9.66 23.87
N LEU A 168 -1.47 9.08 22.89
CA LEU A 168 -0.97 8.87 21.54
C LEU A 168 -1.66 9.79 20.53
N ALA A 169 -0.88 10.36 19.61
CA ALA A 169 -1.42 11.10 18.49
C ALA A 169 -2.37 10.22 17.67
N LEU A 170 -3.59 10.71 17.41
CA LEU A 170 -4.66 9.99 16.71
C LEU A 170 -5.09 8.65 17.35
N GLY A 171 -4.74 8.40 18.62
CA GLY A 171 -5.06 7.15 19.30
C GLY A 171 -4.05 6.01 19.07
N GLY A 172 -2.92 6.29 18.42
CA GLY A 172 -1.87 5.31 18.12
C GLY A 172 -2.03 4.63 16.75
N PHE A 173 -1.04 3.81 16.39
CA PHE A 173 -1.02 3.02 15.16
C PHE A 173 -0.91 1.54 15.48
N THR A 174 -1.71 0.75 14.76
CA THR A 174 -1.78 -0.70 14.90
C THR A 174 -1.98 -1.30 13.52
N ASP A 175 -1.34 -2.45 13.26
CA ASP A 175 -1.33 -3.23 12.00
C ASP A 175 -0.24 -2.97 10.95
N PRO A 176 0.28 -1.74 10.71
CA PRO A 176 1.35 -1.60 9.74
C PRO A 176 2.59 -2.31 10.25
N TRP A 177 3.10 -3.25 9.46
CA TRP A 177 4.36 -3.95 9.76
C TRP A 177 5.56 -2.98 9.85
N ILE A 178 5.48 -1.82 9.17
CA ILE A 178 6.50 -0.77 9.18
C ILE A 178 6.55 0.01 10.50
N HIS A 179 5.52 -0.10 11.34
CA HIS A 179 5.45 0.54 12.64
C HIS A 179 5.50 -0.56 13.70
N PRO A 180 6.67 -0.81 14.32
CA PRO A 180 6.86 -1.97 15.18
C PRO A 180 6.19 -1.77 16.54
N THR A 181 4.85 -1.77 16.60
CA THR A 181 4.10 -1.76 17.86
C THR A 181 4.25 -3.11 18.56
N PRO A 182 4.61 -3.17 19.86
CA PRO A 182 4.71 -2.05 20.81
C PRO A 182 6.13 -1.45 20.99
N ALA A 183 7.15 -1.89 20.26
CA ALA A 183 8.53 -1.39 20.43
C ALA A 183 8.67 0.13 20.23
N VAL A 184 7.83 0.76 19.41
CA VAL A 184 7.77 2.23 19.25
C VAL A 184 7.30 2.99 20.50
N TYR A 185 6.86 2.28 21.53
CA TYR A 185 6.40 2.82 22.80
C TYR A 185 7.41 2.62 23.92
N ASP A 186 8.68 2.40 23.55
CA ASP A 186 9.84 2.27 24.43
C ASP A 186 9.56 1.33 25.62
N PRO A 187 9.25 0.03 25.36
CA PRO A 187 8.86 -0.92 26.41
C PRO A 187 9.94 -1.15 27.47
N GLU A 188 11.20 -0.77 27.21
CA GLU A 188 12.27 -0.71 28.20
C GLU A 188 12.02 0.28 29.34
N THR A 189 11.07 1.21 29.16
CA THR A 189 10.67 2.19 30.16
C THR A 189 9.45 1.74 30.97
N TRP A 190 8.87 0.58 30.66
CA TRP A 190 7.73 0.05 31.39
C TRP A 190 8.19 -0.59 32.71
N TYR A 191 7.39 -0.45 33.76
CA TYR A 191 7.73 -0.94 35.09
C TYR A 191 6.50 -1.39 35.87
N TRP A 192 6.69 -2.30 36.82
CA TRP A 192 5.65 -2.64 37.78
C TRP A 192 5.59 -1.59 38.88
N ASP A 193 4.39 -1.16 39.26
CA ASP A 193 4.17 -0.30 40.43
C ASP A 193 4.66 -0.96 41.74
N ASP A 194 4.55 -2.28 41.86
CA ASP A 194 5.20 -3.12 42.86
C ASP A 194 6.11 -4.17 42.23
N PRO A 195 7.40 -3.86 42.00
CA PRO A 195 8.35 -4.82 41.44
C PRO A 195 8.53 -6.09 42.30
N SER A 196 8.28 -6.02 43.61
CA SER A 196 8.50 -7.16 44.52
C SER A 196 7.47 -8.28 44.37
N ALA A 197 6.28 -7.97 43.83
CA ALA A 197 5.23 -8.94 43.55
C ALA A 197 5.44 -9.72 42.22
N HIS A 198 6.52 -9.42 41.49
CA HIS A 198 6.74 -9.88 40.12
C HIS A 198 8.15 -10.44 39.83
N THR A 199 8.94 -10.69 40.87
CA THR A 199 10.24 -11.41 40.79
C THR A 199 10.09 -12.93 40.88
#